data_AF-A0A850BSW6-F1
#
_entry.id   AF-A0A850BSW6-F1
#
_cell.length_a   1.000
_cell.length_b   1.000
_cell.length_c   1.000
_cell.angle_alpha   90.00
_cell.angle_beta   90.00
_cell.angle_gamma   90.00
#
_symmetry.space_group_name_H-M   'P 1'
#
loop_
_entity.id
_entity.type
_entity.pdbx_description
1 polymer ?
#
loop_
_entity_poly.entity_id
_entity_poly.type
_entity_poly.pdbx_seq_one_letter_code
_entity_poly.pdbx_strand_id
1 'polypeptide(L)'
;MPNNSGFKWACFVSYRHGQGDLLKNFINELTKALENRLGLLGMGLKVFVDRERLNPSYSVTPGLAEAICQSVCMIVVYNNGYFDKNNPFCAKEFCAMVELEKKRLRNYLKR
;
A
#
# COMPACT_ATOMS: atom_id res chain seq x y z
N MET A 1 21.27 8.09 11.54
CA MET A 1 21.78 7.44 10.32
C MET A 1 20.75 7.64 9.21
N PRO A 2 20.93 8.53 8.23
CA PRO A 2 19.96 8.63 7.14
C PRO A 2 20.36 7.62 6.07
N ASN A 3 19.74 6.44 6.07
CA ASN A 3 19.76 5.57 4.89
C ASN A 3 18.91 6.26 3.83
N ASN A 4 19.55 6.80 2.79
CA ASN A 4 18.89 7.46 1.66
C ASN A 4 18.23 6.43 0.74
N SER A 5 17.25 5.68 1.26
CA SER A 5 16.59 4.59 0.54
C SER A 5 15.44 5.06 -0.37
N GLY A 6 15.22 6.38 -0.50
CA GLY A 6 14.12 6.95 -1.29
C GLY A 6 12.71 6.62 -0.79
N PHE A 7 12.58 5.85 0.28
CA PHE A 7 11.31 5.45 0.87
C PHE A 7 10.73 6.56 1.76
N LYS A 8 9.46 6.89 1.52
CA LYS A 8 8.67 7.83 2.34
C LYS A 8 7.73 7.12 3.31
N TRP A 9 7.41 5.86 3.04
CA TRP A 9 6.43 5.09 3.80
C TRP A 9 7.02 3.75 4.27
N ALA A 10 6.64 3.34 5.47
CA ALA A 10 6.98 2.01 5.99
C ALA A 10 6.14 0.95 5.29
N CYS A 11 4.85 1.21 5.14
CA CYS A 11 3.89 0.30 4.52
C CYS A 11 2.96 1.07 3.59
N PHE A 12 2.63 0.46 2.45
CA PHE A 12 1.46 0.78 1.64
C PHE A 12 0.38 -0.27 1.91
N VAL A 13 -0.82 0.14 2.34
CA VAL A 13 -1.95 -0.75 2.61
C VAL A 13 -3.03 -0.55 1.53
N SER A 14 -3.26 -1.58 0.71
CA SER A 14 -4.36 -1.61 -0.27
C SER A 14 -5.51 -2.46 0.25
N TYR A 15 -6.73 -1.93 0.16
CA TYR A 15 -7.97 -2.61 0.50
C TYR A 15 -9.12 -2.09 -0.36
N ARG A 16 -10.19 -2.89 -0.49
CA ARG A 16 -11.37 -2.45 -1.23
C ARG A 16 -12.23 -1.49 -0.42
N HIS A 17 -12.41 -0.30 -0.96
CA HIS A 17 -13.32 0.73 -0.47
C HIS A 17 -14.80 0.39 -0.67
N GLY A 18 -15.63 0.82 0.29
CA GLY A 18 -17.11 0.74 0.20
C GLY A 18 -17.73 -0.44 0.95
N GLN A 19 -16.95 -1.19 1.73
CA GLN A 19 -17.39 -2.35 2.51
C GLN A 19 -17.71 -1.95 3.96
N GLY A 20 -18.74 -1.14 4.16
CA GLY A 20 -19.27 -0.78 5.49
C GLY A 20 -18.27 -0.16 6.48
N ASP A 21 -18.70 0.08 7.71
CA ASP A 21 -17.86 0.71 8.74
C ASP A 21 -16.93 -0.28 9.45
N LEU A 22 -17.28 -1.58 9.45
CA LEU A 22 -16.44 -2.63 10.03
C LEU A 22 -15.07 -2.73 9.34
N LEU A 23 -15.03 -2.73 8.01
CA LEU A 23 -13.74 -2.82 7.30
C LEU A 23 -12.91 -1.55 7.51
N LYS A 24 -13.55 -0.37 7.52
CA LYS A 24 -12.84 0.89 7.83
C LYS A 24 -12.21 0.85 9.22
N ASN A 25 -12.95 0.36 10.21
CA ASN A 25 -12.45 0.21 11.58
C ASN A 25 -11.28 -0.79 11.63
N PHE A 26 -11.40 -1.93 10.95
CA PHE A 26 -10.30 -2.89 10.84
C PHE A 26 -9.04 -2.26 10.24
N ILE A 27 -9.16 -1.52 9.13
CA ILE A 27 -8.02 -0.85 8.49
C ILE A 27 -7.41 0.22 9.41
N ASN A 28 -8.24 0.96 10.14
CA ASN A 28 -7.76 1.95 11.11
C ASN A 28 -6.97 1.27 12.24
N GLU A 29 -7.47 0.20 12.82
CA GLU A 29 -6.78 -0.53 13.90
C GLU A 29 -5.49 -1.21 13.40
N LEU A 30 -5.50 -1.78 12.19
CA LEU A 30 -4.29 -2.29 11.55
C LEU A 30 -3.23 -1.19 11.37
N THR A 31 -3.65 -0.01 10.88
CA THR A 31 -2.76 1.13 10.66
C THR A 31 -2.13 1.58 11.98
N LYS A 32 -2.95 1.76 13.03
CA LYS A 32 -2.47 2.13 14.37
C LYS A 32 -1.49 1.11 14.93
N ALA A 33 -1.77 -0.18 14.78
CA ALA A 33 -0.89 -1.24 15.27
C ALA A 33 0.49 -1.21 14.59
N LEU A 34 0.51 -1.00 13.26
CA LEU A 34 1.74 -0.84 12.50
C LEU A 34 2.52 0.42 12.92
N GLU A 35 1.85 1.57 13.01
CA GLU A 35 2.48 2.83 13.42
C GLU A 35 3.04 2.77 14.84
N ASN A 36 2.31 2.17 15.78
CA ASN A 36 2.79 1.94 17.14
C ASN A 36 4.06 1.10 17.15
N ARG A 37 4.10 0.01 16.35
CA ARG A 37 5.29 -0.83 16.24
C ARG A 37 6.48 -0.08 15.65
N LEU A 38 6.25 0.74 14.62
CA LEU A 38 7.29 1.57 14.00
C LEU A 38 7.85 2.60 14.99
N GLY A 39 6.98 3.22 15.79
CA GLY A 39 7.36 4.14 16.86
C GLY A 39 8.26 3.49 17.92
N LEU A 40 7.93 2.27 18.34
CA LEU A 40 8.77 1.49 19.29
C LEU A 40 10.15 1.14 18.71
N LEU A 41 10.26 0.99 17.39
CA LEU A 41 11.53 0.75 16.70
C LEU A 41 12.32 2.04 16.40
N GLY A 42 11.79 3.22 16.78
CA GLY A 42 12.39 4.52 16.48
C GLY A 42 12.37 4.87 14.99
N MET A 43 11.49 4.25 14.20
CA MET A 43 11.37 4.54 12.77
C MET A 43 10.47 5.76 12.55
N GLY A 44 10.96 6.77 11.81
CA GLY A 44 10.19 7.96 11.45
C GLY A 44 9.26 7.79 10.24
N LEU A 45 9.18 6.60 9.66
CA LEU A 45 8.32 6.30 8.51
C LEU A 45 6.88 6.03 8.98
N LYS A 46 5.90 6.48 8.18
CA LYS A 46 4.47 6.29 8.44
C LYS A 46 3.86 5.22 7.55
N VAL A 47 2.62 4.83 7.86
CA VAL A 47 1.83 3.93 7.00
C VAL A 47 1.01 4.75 6.02
N PHE A 48 1.14 4.47 4.73
CA PHE A 48 0.23 4.97 3.71
C PHE A 48 -0.94 4.00 3.57
N VAL A 49 -2.15 4.51 3.71
CA VAL A 49 -3.38 3.75 3.43
C VAL A 49 -3.97 4.34 2.17
N ASP A 50 -4.22 3.50 1.17
CA ASP A 50 -5.03 3.92 0.02
C ASP A 50 -6.44 4.23 0.53
N ARG A 51 -6.73 5.51 0.82
CA ARG A 51 -8.03 6.02 1.31
C ARG A 51 -8.74 6.84 0.25
N GLU A 52 -8.00 7.32 -0.74
CA GLU A 52 -8.49 8.22 -1.76
C GLU A 52 -8.99 7.41 -2.95
N ARG A 53 -10.32 7.32 -3.08
CA ARG A 53 -10.93 7.26 -4.41
C ARG A 53 -10.67 8.60 -5.10
N LEU A 54 -9.47 8.78 -5.64
CA LEU A 54 -9.29 9.77 -6.69
C LEU A 54 -10.29 9.43 -7.80
N ASN A 55 -10.96 10.47 -8.29
CA ASN A 55 -12.12 10.41 -9.18
C ASN A 55 -12.09 9.22 -10.17
N PRO A 56 -13.24 8.59 -10.49
CA PRO A 56 -13.33 7.43 -11.40
C PRO A 56 -12.81 7.69 -12.83
N SER A 57 -12.41 8.92 -13.11
CA SER A 57 -11.67 9.32 -14.28
C SER A 57 -10.18 9.26 -13.97
N TYR A 58 -9.50 8.34 -14.64
CA TYR A 58 -8.05 8.16 -14.75
C TYR A 58 -7.39 7.05 -13.93
N SER A 59 -6.41 6.45 -14.62
CA SER A 59 -5.26 5.66 -14.18
C SER A 59 -4.84 5.81 -12.71
N VAL A 60 -4.10 4.81 -12.19
CA VAL A 60 -3.30 4.92 -10.96
C VAL A 60 -2.77 6.34 -10.88
N THR A 61 -3.29 7.12 -9.94
CA THR A 61 -2.94 8.53 -9.88
C THR A 61 -1.45 8.63 -9.57
N PRO A 62 -0.74 9.65 -10.06
CA PRO A 62 0.70 9.77 -9.87
C PRO A 62 1.12 9.61 -8.40
N GLY A 63 0.31 10.12 -7.46
CA GLY A 63 0.54 9.97 -6.02
C GLY A 63 0.46 8.53 -5.50
N LEU A 64 -0.42 7.70 -6.07
CA LEU A 64 -0.60 6.30 -5.67
C LEU A 64 0.56 5.42 -6.18
N ALA A 65 0.95 5.60 -7.44
CA ALA A 65 2.13 4.91 -8.00
C ALA A 65 3.41 5.30 -7.25
N GLU A 66 3.54 6.58 -6.87
CA GLU A 66 4.63 7.07 -6.05
C GLU A 66 4.62 6.42 -4.66
N ALA A 67 3.45 6.35 -4.00
CA ALA A 67 3.31 5.71 -2.69
C ALA A 67 3.71 4.23 -2.72
N ILE A 68 3.30 3.48 -3.75
CA ILE A 68 3.72 2.08 -3.96
C ILE A 68 5.24 1.99 -4.10
N CYS A 69 5.85 2.79 -4.97
CA CYS A 69 7.30 2.78 -5.20
C CYS A 69 8.11 3.17 -3.96
N GLN A 70 7.60 4.14 -3.19
CA GLN A 70 8.26 4.73 -2.01
C GLN A 70 7.87 4.06 -0.70
N SER A 71 7.19 2.92 -0.75
CA SER A 71 6.91 2.09 0.43
C SER A 71 7.93 0.98 0.59
N VAL A 72 8.43 0.81 1.81
CA VAL A 72 9.32 -0.31 2.15
C VAL A 72 8.58 -1.63 1.97
N CYS A 73 7.38 -1.73 2.55
CA CYS A 73 6.51 -2.90 2.52
C CYS A 73 5.18 -2.58 1.84
N MET A 74 4.57 -3.60 1.24
CA MET A 74 3.27 -3.54 0.56
C MET A 74 2.34 -4.60 1.18
N ILE A 75 1.17 -4.19 1.66
CA ILE A 75 0.20 -5.03 2.38
C ILE A 75 -1.12 -5.00 1.61
N VAL A 76 -1.68 -6.18 1.37
CA VAL A 76 -2.99 -6.36 0.74
C VAL A 76 -3.97 -6.91 1.76
N VAL A 77 -5.12 -6.26 1.92
CA VAL A 77 -6.24 -6.75 2.74
C VAL A 77 -7.33 -7.28 1.81
N TYR A 78 -7.34 -8.60 1.60
CA TYR A 78 -8.31 -9.24 0.72
C TYR A 78 -9.72 -9.26 1.31
N ASN A 79 -10.71 -9.13 0.43
CA ASN A 79 -12.10 -9.46 0.67
C ASN A 79 -12.75 -9.95 -0.63
N ASN A 80 -13.99 -10.45 -0.56
CA ASN A 80 -14.70 -11.05 -1.69
C ASN A 80 -14.84 -10.09 -2.91
N GLY A 81 -14.75 -8.78 -2.70
CA GLY A 81 -14.84 -7.81 -3.78
C GLY A 81 -13.50 -7.35 -4.35
N TYR A 82 -12.36 -7.74 -3.79
CA TYR A 82 -11.06 -7.12 -4.13
C TYR A 82 -10.75 -7.21 -5.64
N PHE A 83 -11.09 -8.33 -6.29
CA PHE A 83 -10.95 -8.54 -7.73
C PHE A 83 -12.28 -8.45 -8.50
N ASP A 84 -13.08 -7.42 -8.22
CA ASP A 84 -14.31 -7.16 -8.96
C ASP A 84 -14.03 -6.70 -10.40
N LYS A 85 -14.58 -7.42 -11.38
CA LYS A 85 -14.44 -7.08 -12.80
C LYS A 85 -15.07 -5.74 -13.17
N ASN A 86 -16.10 -5.31 -12.43
CA ASN A 86 -16.77 -4.02 -12.65
C ASN A 86 -16.01 -2.85 -12.03
N ASN A 87 -15.08 -3.12 -11.09
CA ASN A 87 -14.22 -2.12 -10.49
C ASN A 87 -12.79 -2.68 -10.35
N PRO A 88 -12.01 -2.70 -11.45
CA PRO A 88 -10.71 -3.36 -11.49
C PRO A 88 -9.59 -2.53 -10.84
N PHE A 89 -9.90 -1.45 -10.13
CA PHE A 89 -8.89 -0.55 -9.58
C PHE A 89 -7.94 -1.27 -8.63
N CYS A 90 -8.46 -1.94 -7.59
CA CYS A 90 -7.66 -2.72 -6.65
C CYS A 90 -6.86 -3.83 -7.35
N ALA A 91 -7.40 -4.42 -8.43
CA ALA A 91 -6.69 -5.40 -9.23
C ALA A 91 -5.47 -4.80 -9.96
N LYS A 92 -5.61 -3.57 -10.50
CA LYS A 92 -4.50 -2.85 -11.15
C LYS A 92 -3.41 -2.48 -10.15
N GLU A 93 -3.79 -2.02 -8.96
CA GLU A 93 -2.84 -1.75 -7.87
C GLU A 93 -2.06 -3.01 -7.50
N PHE A 94 -2.77 -4.13 -7.30
CA PHE A 94 -2.15 -5.41 -6.97
C PHE A 94 -1.14 -5.84 -8.04
N CYS A 95 -1.48 -5.72 -9.32
CA CYS A 95 -0.54 -6.00 -10.41
C CYS A 95 0.70 -5.11 -10.32
N ALA A 96 0.55 -3.80 -10.06
CA ALA A 96 1.68 -2.89 -9.92
C ALA A 96 2.58 -3.27 -8.73
N MET A 97 1.98 -3.63 -7.58
CA MET A 97 2.70 -4.11 -6.39
C MET A 97 3.50 -5.38 -6.70
N VAL A 98 2.88 -6.36 -7.37
CA VAL A 98 3.53 -7.62 -7.75
C VAL A 98 4.70 -7.39 -8.71
N GLU A 99 4.52 -6.55 -9.74
CA GLU A 99 5.60 -6.28 -10.70
C GLU A 99 6.78 -5.52 -10.07
N LEU A 100 6.48 -4.58 -9.16
CA LEU A 100 7.51 -3.89 -8.38
C LEU A 100 8.30 -4.86 -7.51
N GLU A 101 7.62 -5.74 -6.79
CA GLU A 101 8.29 -6.69 -5.88
C GLU A 101 9.12 -7.72 -6.65
N LYS A 102 8.62 -8.22 -7.79
CA LYS A 102 9.41 -9.04 -8.71
C LYS A 102 10.69 -8.32 -9.15
N LYS A 103 10.61 -7.02 -9.47
CA LYS A 103 11.78 -6.22 -9.84
C LYS A 103 12.76 -6.08 -8.66
N ARG A 104 12.28 -5.80 -7.45
CA ARG A 104 13.10 -5.72 -6.23
C ARG A 104 13.82 -7.04 -5.96
N LEU A 105 13.11 -8.16 -6.01
CA LEU A 105 13.67 -9.50 -5.80
C LEU A 105 14.72 -9.85 -6.86
N ARG A 106 14.44 -9.60 -8.15
CA ARG A 106 15.42 -9.80 -9.23
C ARG A 106 16.70 -9.01 -9.01
N ASN A 107 16.60 -7.78 -8.51
CA ASN A 107 17.77 -6.95 -8.23
C ASN A 107 18.54 -7.44 -6.99
N TYR A 108 17.83 -7.97 -5.98
CA TYR A 108 18.45 -8.54 -4.79
C TYR A 108 19.24 -9.82 -5.11
N LEU A 109 18.67 -10.72 -5.92
CA LEU A 109 19.31 -12.00 -6.30
C LEU A 109 20.46 -11.85 -7.31
N LYS A 110 20.63 -10.68 -7.93
CA LYS A 110 21.74 -10.39 -8.86
C LYS A 110 22.98 -9.79 -8.17
N ARG A 111 22.89 -9.48 -6.87
CA ARG A 111 23.98 -8.98 -6.04
C ARG A 111 24.63 -10.13 -5.31
#